data_AF-A0A845JZK3-F1
#
_entry.id   AF-A0A845JZK3-F1
#
_cell.length_a   1.000
_cell.length_b   1.000
_cell.length_c   1.000
_cell.angle_alpha   90.00
_cell.angle_beta   90.00
_cell.angle_gamma   90.00
#
_symmetry.space_group_name_H-M   'P 1'
#
loop_
_entity.id
_entity.type
_entity.pdbx_description
1 polymer ?
#
loop_
_entity_poly.entity_id
_entity_poly.type
_entity_poly.pdbx_seq_one_letter_code
_entity_poly.pdbx_strand_id
1 'polypeptide(L)'
;MQMGLRLPLVYNTGAYDSLDSMRLMDGIIDIYMPDFKYWHSDRSQKYLKAGDYPETARKVIHEMHRQVGELKLDENGLAKRGVLLRHLVMPDGREDTENIMKFLAEEISPDTYINIMGQYFPAGKVSEVKYNEINRRPSTTEIDTAKSIARQKGLHRFDKRST
;
A
#
# COMPACT_ATOMS: atom_id res chain seq x y z
N MET A 1 -30.91 22.73 6.28
CA MET A 1 -29.95 21.60 6.38
C MET A 1 -29.03 21.67 5.18
N GLN A 2 -27.72 21.72 5.37
CA GLN A 2 -26.79 21.83 4.22
C GLN A 2 -26.75 20.47 3.50
N MET A 3 -27.14 20.45 2.22
CA MET A 3 -27.18 19.27 1.36
C MET A 3 -25.76 18.91 0.88
N GLY A 4 -24.89 18.53 1.82
CA GLY A 4 -23.53 18.06 1.53
C GLY A 4 -23.46 16.54 1.37
N LEU A 5 -22.45 16.06 0.62
CA LEU A 5 -22.11 14.64 0.53
C LEU A 5 -21.74 14.10 1.93
N ARG A 6 -22.39 13.01 2.37
CA ARG A 6 -22.17 12.38 3.69
C ARG A 6 -21.53 10.98 3.59
N LEU A 7 -21.13 10.58 2.39
CA LEU A 7 -20.48 9.29 2.15
C LEU A 7 -18.96 9.44 2.35
N PRO A 8 -18.29 8.46 2.96
CA PRO A 8 -16.83 8.47 3.06
C PRO A 8 -16.17 8.58 1.68
N LEU A 9 -15.23 9.51 1.55
CA LEU A 9 -14.42 9.66 0.34
C LEU A 9 -13.17 8.79 0.44
N VAL A 10 -13.05 7.86 -0.52
CA VAL A 10 -11.92 6.94 -0.63
C VAL A 10 -11.00 7.39 -1.76
N TYR A 11 -9.73 7.66 -1.45
CA TYR A 11 -8.71 7.97 -2.44
C TYR A 11 -7.77 6.78 -2.64
N ASN A 12 -7.93 6.10 -3.79
CA ASN A 12 -7.07 5.00 -4.20
C ASN A 12 -5.91 5.54 -5.05
N THR A 13 -4.67 5.25 -4.65
CA THR A 13 -3.48 5.81 -5.30
C THR A 13 -2.30 4.84 -5.27
N GLY A 14 -1.34 5.06 -6.18
CA GLY A 14 -0.03 4.40 -6.16
C GLY A 14 0.94 4.93 -5.10
N ALA A 15 0.53 5.91 -4.27
CA ALA A 15 1.41 6.61 -3.32
C ALA A 15 2.56 7.38 -4.00
N TYR A 16 2.36 7.84 -5.22
CA TYR A 16 3.32 8.68 -5.95
C TYR A 16 2.74 10.06 -6.21
N ASP A 17 1.98 10.56 -5.24
CA ASP A 17 1.30 11.85 -5.28
C ASP A 17 2.25 12.98 -4.89
N SER A 18 1.99 14.19 -5.39
CA SER A 18 2.74 15.36 -4.92
C SER A 18 2.28 15.79 -3.52
N LEU A 19 3.19 16.29 -2.69
CA LEU A 19 2.82 16.81 -1.36
C LEU A 19 1.87 18.02 -1.45
N ASP A 20 1.93 18.80 -2.53
CA ASP A 20 0.99 19.90 -2.75
C ASP A 20 -0.43 19.37 -3.00
N SER A 21 -0.58 18.30 -3.80
CA SER A 21 -1.86 17.60 -3.96
C SER A 21 -2.36 17.04 -2.61
N MET A 22 -1.47 16.46 -1.80
CA MET A 22 -1.85 15.96 -0.47
C MET A 22 -2.39 17.07 0.43
N ARG A 23 -1.78 18.26 0.44
CA ARG A 23 -2.26 19.41 1.21
C ARG A 23 -3.66 19.85 0.79
N LEU A 24 -3.95 19.83 -0.51
CA LEU A 24 -5.27 20.17 -1.04
C LEU A 24 -6.35 19.15 -0.65
N MET A 25 -5.95 17.91 -0.36
CA MET A 25 -6.86 16.83 0.05
C MET A 25 -7.10 16.77 1.56
N ASP A 26 -6.36 17.53 2.37
CA ASP A 26 -6.51 17.53 3.83
C ASP A 26 -7.91 18.02 4.23
N GLY A 27 -8.58 17.22 5.06
CA GLY A 27 -9.98 17.44 5.45
C GLY A 27 -11.03 17.07 4.40
N ILE A 28 -10.64 16.67 3.18
CA ILE A 28 -11.57 16.21 2.13
C ILE A 28 -11.63 14.70 2.09
N ILE A 29 -10.48 14.03 2.10
CA ILE A 29 -10.43 12.57 2.00
C ILE A 29 -10.58 11.95 3.39
N ASP A 30 -11.47 10.98 3.49
CA ASP A 30 -11.68 10.24 4.72
C ASP A 30 -10.76 9.02 4.79
N ILE A 31 -10.61 8.30 3.67
CA ILE A 31 -9.88 7.04 3.61
C ILE A 31 -8.85 7.10 2.48
N TYR A 32 -7.58 6.92 2.82
CA TYR A 32 -6.53 6.71 1.84
C TYR A 32 -6.30 5.21 1.64
N MET A 33 -6.17 4.81 0.37
CA MET A 33 -5.86 3.43 -0.01
C MET A 33 -4.60 3.39 -0.91
N PRO A 34 -3.41 3.64 -0.34
CA PRO A 34 -2.15 3.67 -1.09
C PRO A 34 -1.63 2.25 -1.41
N ASP A 35 -1.09 2.07 -2.61
CA ASP A 35 -0.28 0.90 -2.98
C ASP A 35 1.21 1.15 -2.72
N PHE A 36 1.86 0.31 -1.93
CA PHE A 36 3.33 0.33 -1.77
C PHE A 36 3.96 -0.95 -2.33
N LYS A 37 4.65 -0.81 -3.47
CA LYS A 37 5.10 -1.95 -4.31
C LYS A 37 6.59 -2.24 -4.23
N TYR A 38 7.43 -1.21 -4.21
CA TYR A 38 8.89 -1.34 -4.28
C TYR A 38 9.57 -0.40 -3.29
N TRP A 39 10.58 -0.92 -2.61
CA TRP A 39 11.43 -0.19 -1.69
C TRP A 39 12.73 0.29 -2.35
N HIS A 40 13.23 -0.44 -3.36
CA HIS A 40 14.49 -0.11 -4.01
C HIS A 40 14.29 0.79 -5.25
N SER A 41 15.12 1.83 -5.35
CA SER A 41 15.12 2.80 -6.45
C SER A 41 15.32 2.13 -7.80
N ASP A 42 16.20 1.13 -7.89
CA ASP A 42 16.51 0.44 -9.15
C ASP A 42 15.31 -0.35 -9.69
N ARG A 43 14.61 -1.07 -8.81
CA ARG A 43 13.37 -1.78 -9.17
C ARG A 43 12.28 -0.79 -9.57
N SER A 44 12.14 0.28 -8.81
CA SER A 44 11.15 1.33 -9.09
C SER A 44 11.41 2.01 -10.43
N GLN A 45 12.67 2.35 -10.73
CA GLN A 45 13.05 2.89 -12.03
C GLN A 45 12.82 1.88 -13.16
N LYS A 46 13.16 0.60 -12.95
CA LYS A 46 13.00 -0.44 -13.96
C LYS A 46 11.55 -0.67 -14.34
N TYR A 47 10.68 -0.83 -13.34
CA TYR A 47 9.29 -1.26 -13.50
C TYR A 47 8.28 -0.11 -13.53
N LEU A 48 8.47 0.94 -12.73
CA LEU A 48 7.55 2.09 -12.63
C LEU A 48 8.03 3.31 -13.44
N LYS A 49 9.29 3.32 -13.91
CA LYS A 49 9.92 4.50 -14.53
C LYS A 49 10.01 5.70 -13.58
N ALA A 50 10.06 5.42 -12.27
CA ALA A 50 10.18 6.41 -11.21
C ALA A 50 11.17 5.89 -10.15
N GLY A 51 12.44 6.29 -10.24
CA GLY A 51 13.50 5.83 -9.33
C GLY A 51 13.37 6.39 -7.91
N ASP A 52 12.76 7.55 -7.76
CA ASP A 52 12.45 8.25 -6.51
C ASP A 52 11.14 7.77 -5.85
N TYR A 53 10.40 6.86 -6.49
CA TYR A 53 9.15 6.30 -5.97
C TYR A 53 9.20 5.86 -4.51
N PRO A 54 10.22 5.11 -4.02
CA PRO A 54 10.23 4.67 -2.62
C PRO A 54 10.34 5.81 -1.62
N GLU A 55 11.04 6.90 -2.00
CA GLU A 55 11.14 8.08 -1.16
C GLU A 55 9.83 8.86 -1.14
N THR A 56 9.25 9.08 -2.32
CA THR A 56 7.96 9.76 -2.48
C THR A 56 6.84 9.01 -1.77
N ALA A 57 6.76 7.68 -1.93
CA ALA A 57 5.76 6.84 -1.27
C ALA A 57 5.82 6.94 0.25
N ARG A 58 7.02 6.90 0.85
CA ARG A 58 7.15 7.06 2.31
C ARG A 58 6.66 8.43 2.77
N LYS A 59 7.07 9.51 2.10
CA LYS A 59 6.63 10.88 2.42
C LYS A 59 5.12 11.04 2.31
N VAL A 60 4.53 10.53 1.25
CA VAL A 60 3.08 10.60 0.99
C VAL A 60 2.31 9.75 2.00
N ILE A 61 2.77 8.55 2.34
CA ILE A 61 2.11 7.68 3.33
C ILE A 61 2.16 8.31 4.73
N HIS A 62 3.27 8.95 5.12
CA HIS A 62 3.32 9.75 6.35
C HIS A 62 2.27 10.86 6.34
N GLU A 63 2.15 11.60 5.25
CA GLU A 63 1.18 12.69 5.15
C GLU A 63 -0.27 12.16 5.18
N MET A 64 -0.57 11.08 4.46
CA MET A 64 -1.86 10.38 4.55
C MET A 64 -2.17 10.00 6.01
N HIS A 65 -1.22 9.36 6.69
CA HIS A 65 -1.40 8.97 8.09
C HIS A 65 -1.59 10.18 9.00
N ARG A 66 -0.86 11.28 8.80
CA ARG A 66 -1.04 12.53 9.55
C ARG A 66 -2.46 13.09 9.42
N GLN A 67 -3.05 13.02 8.22
CA GLN A 67 -4.37 13.60 7.94
C GLN A 67 -5.53 12.76 8.52
N VAL A 68 -5.47 11.44 8.40
CA VAL A 68 -6.62 10.56 8.70
C VAL A 68 -6.34 9.50 9.78
N GLY A 69 -5.08 9.28 10.14
CA GLY A 69 -4.65 8.30 11.14
C GLY A 69 -4.86 6.84 10.71
N GLU A 70 -4.86 5.95 11.71
CA GLU A 70 -5.18 4.54 11.54
C GLU A 70 -6.62 4.33 11.06
N LEU A 71 -6.84 3.29 10.25
CA LEU A 71 -8.17 2.92 9.79
C LEU A 71 -9.12 2.66 10.98
N LYS A 72 -10.23 3.40 11.04
CA LYS A 72 -11.33 3.18 11.97
C LYS A 72 -12.53 2.61 11.22
N LEU A 73 -13.08 1.53 11.76
CA LEU A 73 -14.26 0.85 11.26
C LEU A 73 -15.43 1.17 12.20
N ASP A 74 -16.66 1.18 11.69
CA ASP A 74 -17.85 1.20 12.54
C ASP A 74 -18.20 -0.18 13.12
N GLU A 75 -19.29 -0.24 13.89
CA GLU A 75 -19.80 -1.47 14.52
C GLU A 75 -20.15 -2.59 13.53
N ASN A 76 -20.41 -2.23 12.26
CA ASN A 76 -20.69 -3.19 11.19
C ASN A 76 -19.45 -3.54 10.36
N GLY A 77 -18.27 -3.04 10.75
CA GLY A 77 -17.01 -3.25 10.04
C GLY A 77 -16.79 -2.36 8.83
N LEU A 78 -17.64 -1.35 8.59
CA LEU A 78 -17.49 -0.42 7.47
C LEU A 78 -16.43 0.63 7.80
N ALA A 79 -15.46 0.78 6.89
CA ALA A 79 -14.42 1.80 7.03
C ALA A 79 -15.01 3.22 6.99
N LYS A 80 -14.60 4.05 7.95
CA LYS A 80 -15.06 5.45 8.07
C LYS A 80 -13.97 6.46 7.79
N ARG A 81 -12.76 6.24 8.31
CA ARG A 81 -11.63 7.16 8.19
C ARG A 81 -10.32 6.43 8.44
N GLY A 82 -9.24 6.82 7.77
CA GLY A 82 -7.89 6.34 8.04
C GLY A 82 -7.18 5.72 6.84
N VAL A 83 -5.99 5.17 7.05
CA VAL A 83 -5.18 4.56 5.99
C VAL A 83 -5.41 3.05 5.89
N LEU A 84 -5.80 2.57 4.70
CA LEU A 84 -5.83 1.16 4.30
C LEU A 84 -4.69 0.92 3.29
N LEU A 85 -3.52 0.52 3.78
CA LEU A 85 -2.37 0.31 2.90
C LEU A 85 -2.49 -1.02 2.17
N ARG A 86 -2.18 -1.02 0.87
CA ARG A 86 -2.14 -2.24 0.05
C ARG A 86 -0.71 -2.57 -0.35
N HIS A 87 -0.29 -3.78 -0.04
CA HIS A 87 1.01 -4.29 -0.42
C HIS A 87 0.88 -5.30 -1.56
N LEU A 88 1.28 -4.83 -2.74
CA LEU A 88 1.55 -5.54 -3.98
C LEU A 88 2.61 -6.66 -3.84
N VAL A 89 2.28 -7.92 -3.51
CA VAL A 89 3.32 -8.96 -3.50
C VAL A 89 3.80 -9.22 -4.93
N MET A 90 5.05 -8.84 -5.20
CA MET A 90 5.70 -9.01 -6.50
C MET A 90 6.55 -10.29 -6.52
N PRO A 91 6.73 -10.94 -7.69
CA PRO A 91 7.74 -11.96 -7.89
C PRO A 91 9.12 -11.51 -7.39
N ASP A 92 9.77 -12.36 -6.60
CA ASP A 92 11.09 -12.13 -6.01
C ASP A 92 11.15 -10.80 -5.23
N GLY A 93 10.02 -10.40 -4.62
CA GLY A 93 9.82 -9.14 -3.90
C GLY A 93 10.04 -9.20 -2.39
N ARG A 94 10.74 -10.21 -1.89
CA ARG A 94 10.90 -10.44 -0.44
C ARG A 94 11.56 -9.26 0.27
N GLU A 95 12.66 -8.75 -0.26
CA GLU A 95 13.41 -7.64 0.35
C GLU A 95 12.56 -6.35 0.40
N ASP A 96 11.82 -6.05 -0.68
CA ASP A 96 10.88 -4.93 -0.69
C ASP A 96 9.82 -5.11 0.41
N THR A 97 9.30 -6.32 0.58
CA THR A 97 8.32 -6.64 1.63
C THR A 97 8.91 -6.42 3.02
N GLU A 98 10.11 -6.94 3.29
CA GLU A 98 10.77 -6.80 4.61
C GLU A 98 10.94 -5.33 5.01
N ASN A 99 11.39 -4.51 4.07
CA ASN A 99 11.61 -3.09 4.31
C ASN A 99 10.30 -2.29 4.42
N ILE A 100 9.32 -2.56 3.54
CA ILE A 100 8.00 -1.90 3.60
C ILE A 100 7.31 -2.24 4.92
N MET A 101 7.27 -3.51 5.34
CA MET A 101 6.62 -3.90 6.60
C MET A 101 7.33 -3.31 7.81
N LYS A 102 8.67 -3.22 7.78
CA LYS A 102 9.45 -2.54 8.82
C LYS A 102 9.09 -1.06 8.91
N PHE A 103 9.08 -0.34 7.78
CA PHE A 103 8.67 1.06 7.70
C PHE A 103 7.28 1.30 8.30
N LEU A 104 6.30 0.46 7.94
CA LEU A 104 4.94 0.61 8.44
C LEU A 104 4.86 0.40 9.95
N ALA A 105 5.58 -0.58 10.48
CA ALA A 105 5.58 -0.87 11.91
C ALA A 105 6.31 0.19 12.74
N GLU A 106 7.47 0.66 12.25
CA GLU A 106 8.38 1.52 13.02
C GLU A 106 8.11 3.02 12.81
N GLU A 107 7.67 3.43 11.61
CA GLU A 107 7.56 4.85 11.24
C GLU A 107 6.11 5.31 11.08
N ILE A 108 5.16 4.43 10.73
CA ILE A 108 3.74 4.78 10.57
C ILE A 108 2.94 4.42 11.82
N SER A 109 2.67 3.14 12.04
CA SER A 109 2.01 2.62 13.25
C SER A 109 1.91 1.08 13.15
N PRO A 110 2.18 0.32 14.23
CA PRO A 110 1.87 -1.10 14.31
C PRO A 110 0.39 -1.44 14.05
N ASP A 111 -0.51 -0.46 14.25
CA ASP A 111 -1.95 -0.52 13.99
C ASP A 111 -2.35 -0.08 12.57
N THR A 112 -1.38 0.05 11.66
CA THR A 112 -1.66 0.26 10.24
C THR A 112 -2.43 -0.95 9.70
N TYR A 113 -3.59 -0.70 9.08
CA TYR A 113 -4.36 -1.76 8.44
C TYR A 113 -3.76 -2.07 7.06
N ILE A 114 -3.36 -3.33 6.86
CA ILE A 114 -2.62 -3.73 5.65
C ILE A 114 -3.36 -4.84 4.91
N ASN A 115 -3.54 -4.63 3.61
CA ASN A 115 -3.99 -5.66 2.67
C ASN A 115 -2.78 -6.21 1.89
N ILE A 116 -2.35 -7.43 2.22
CA ILE A 116 -1.27 -8.12 1.50
C ILE A 116 -1.86 -8.93 0.35
N MET A 117 -1.53 -8.55 -0.88
CA MET A 117 -2.24 -9.02 -2.07
C MET A 117 -1.30 -9.77 -3.02
N GLY A 118 -1.56 -11.06 -3.24
CA GLY A 118 -0.91 -11.88 -4.27
C GLY A 118 -1.51 -11.73 -5.67
N GLN A 119 -2.11 -10.59 -5.97
CA GLN A 119 -2.94 -10.39 -7.18
C GLN A 119 -2.15 -9.92 -8.41
N TYR A 120 -0.82 -9.87 -8.32
CA TYR A 120 -0.01 -9.52 -9.46
C TYR A 120 -0.16 -10.58 -10.55
N PHE A 121 -0.41 -10.13 -11.78
CA PHE A 121 -0.36 -10.98 -12.97
C PHE A 121 0.39 -10.24 -14.08
N PRO A 122 1.22 -10.95 -14.87
CA PRO A 122 1.91 -10.36 -16.02
C PRO A 122 0.92 -9.84 -17.05
N ALA A 123 1.12 -8.61 -17.52
CA ALA A 123 0.30 -7.99 -18.55
C ALA A 123 1.05 -6.89 -19.30
N GLY A 124 0.50 -6.45 -20.44
CA GLY A 124 1.01 -5.33 -21.22
C GLY A 124 2.40 -5.60 -21.80
N LYS A 125 3.43 -4.90 -21.28
CA LYS A 125 4.81 -4.97 -21.80
C LYS A 125 5.64 -6.11 -21.20
N VAL A 126 5.09 -6.87 -20.24
CA VAL A 126 5.78 -7.99 -19.59
C VAL A 126 5.74 -9.21 -20.52
N SER A 127 6.90 -9.83 -20.74
CA SER A 127 7.10 -10.99 -21.62
C SER A 127 8.38 -11.73 -21.24
N GLU A 128 8.64 -12.88 -21.87
CA GLU A 128 9.89 -13.63 -21.69
C GLU A 128 11.14 -12.85 -22.11
N VAL A 129 11.00 -11.93 -23.08
CA VAL A 129 12.11 -11.08 -23.55
C VAL A 129 12.26 -9.82 -22.68
N LYS A 130 11.16 -9.31 -22.14
CA LYS A 130 11.13 -8.03 -21.43
C LYS A 130 10.46 -8.19 -20.07
N TYR A 131 11.22 -7.96 -19.01
CA TYR A 131 10.79 -8.13 -17.62
C TYR A 131 10.47 -9.60 -17.27
N ASN A 132 11.29 -10.52 -17.75
CA ASN A 132 11.12 -11.96 -17.54
C ASN A 132 11.00 -12.33 -16.06
N GLU A 133 11.74 -11.63 -15.20
CA GLU A 133 11.76 -11.82 -13.75
C GLU A 133 10.41 -11.56 -13.06
N ILE A 134 9.54 -10.75 -13.67
CA ILE A 134 8.16 -10.55 -13.21
C ILE A 134 7.14 -11.16 -14.20
N ASN A 135 7.56 -11.98 -15.17
CA ASN A 135 6.64 -12.65 -16.10
C ASN A 135 5.97 -13.90 -15.49
N ARG A 136 5.59 -13.81 -14.21
CA ARG A 136 4.85 -14.85 -13.47
C ARG A 136 4.01 -14.24 -12.37
N ARG A 137 3.03 -14.99 -11.86
CA ARG A 137 2.34 -14.63 -10.62
C ARG A 137 3.26 -14.92 -9.41
N PRO A 138 3.10 -14.20 -8.28
CA PRO A 138 3.73 -14.60 -7.04
C PRO A 138 3.20 -15.97 -6.61
N SER A 139 4.09 -16.81 -6.11
CA SER A 139 3.77 -18.10 -5.53
C SER A 139 3.05 -17.96 -4.19
N THR A 140 2.33 -19.00 -3.77
CA THR A 140 1.73 -19.07 -2.44
C THR A 140 2.79 -18.86 -1.34
N THR A 141 3.98 -19.42 -1.53
CA THR A 141 5.10 -19.25 -0.59
C THR A 141 5.55 -17.79 -0.46
N GLU A 142 5.65 -17.04 -1.56
CA GLU A 142 5.98 -15.61 -1.51
C GLU A 142 4.90 -14.80 -0.76
N ILE A 143 3.61 -15.12 -1.00
CA ILE A 143 2.48 -14.46 -0.34
C ILE A 143 2.46 -14.77 1.16
N ASP A 144 2.66 -16.03 1.55
CA ASP A 144 2.65 -16.42 2.96
C ASP A 144 3.90 -15.94 3.70
N THR A 145 5.04 -15.87 2.99
CA THR A 145 6.25 -15.22 3.50
C THR A 145 5.99 -13.74 3.79
N ALA A 146 5.32 -13.02 2.89
CA ALA A 146 4.97 -11.62 3.11
C ALA A 146 4.08 -11.41 4.34
N LYS A 147 3.06 -12.27 4.53
CA LYS A 147 2.22 -12.25 5.75
C LYS A 147 3.02 -12.56 7.01
N SER A 148 3.94 -13.52 6.94
CA SER A 148 4.81 -13.90 8.06
C SER A 148 5.73 -12.74 8.46
N ILE A 149 6.39 -12.10 7.49
CA ILE A 149 7.22 -10.92 7.68
C ILE A 149 6.41 -9.81 8.36
N ALA A 150 5.21 -9.50 7.87
CA ALA A 150 4.39 -8.45 8.47
C ALA A 150 4.11 -8.70 9.95
N ARG A 151 3.75 -9.93 10.32
CA ARG A 151 3.55 -10.33 11.73
C ARG A 151 4.84 -10.23 12.54
N GLN A 152 5.97 -10.67 11.99
CA GLN A 152 7.27 -10.60 12.65
C GLN A 152 7.73 -9.16 12.91
N LYS A 153 7.35 -8.22 12.05
CA LYS A 153 7.60 -6.78 12.23
C LYS A 153 6.63 -6.11 13.21
N GLY A 154 5.65 -6.84 13.77
CA GLY A 154 4.72 -6.33 14.76
C GLY A 154 3.40 -5.79 14.21
N LEU A 155 3.18 -5.90 12.88
CA LEU A 155 1.89 -5.55 12.28
C LEU A 155 0.88 -6.64 12.56
N HIS A 156 -0.35 -6.25 12.92
CA HIS A 156 -1.36 -7.20 13.39
C HIS A 156 -2.75 -6.99 12.80
N ARG A 157 -2.99 -5.90 12.07
CA ARG A 157 -4.28 -5.59 11.43
C ARG A 157 -4.23 -5.90 9.93
N PHE A 158 -4.85 -7.02 9.55
CA PHE A 158 -4.84 -7.53 8.18
C PHE A 158 -6.25 -7.71 7.61
N ASP A 159 -6.37 -7.58 6.28
CA ASP A 159 -7.59 -7.95 5.54
C ASP A 159 -7.98 -9.40 5.82
N LYS A 160 -9.22 -9.61 6.28
CA LYS A 160 -9.80 -10.94 6.47
C LYS A 160 -10.65 -11.23 5.23
N ARG A 161 -10.08 -11.92 4.25
CA ARG A 161 -10.91 -12.51 3.19
C ARG A 161 -11.68 -13.69 3.77
N SER A 162 -12.99 -13.59 3.75
CA SER A 162 -13.86 -14.77 3.81
C SER A 162 -13.51 -15.65 2.60
N THR A 163 -12.89 -16.79 2.88
CA THR A 163 -12.76 -17.92 1.94
C THR A 163 -14.14 -18.43 1.54
#